data_AF-A0A424T0C2-F1
#
_entry.id   AF-A0A424T0C2-F1
#
_cell.length_a   1.000
_cell.length_b   1.000
_cell.length_c   1.000
_cell.angle_alpha   90.00
_cell.angle_beta   90.00
_cell.angle_gamma   90.00
#
_symmetry.space_group_name_H-M   'P 1'
#
loop_
_entity.id
_entity.type
_entity.pdbx_description
1 polymer ?
#
loop_
_entity_poly.entity_id
_entity_poly.type
_entity_poly.pdbx_seq_one_letter_code
_entity_poly.pdbx_strand_id
1 'polypeptide(L)'
;MINNKNPIKFLEIIENHIEKIIFVPIDNQKNSFDPQELYQLFKKKSFISKSENSLKNAIEKIPEKKPLFITGSLYLMGEFLKLNSQNKIIY
;
A
#
# COMPACT_ATOMS: atom_id res chain seq x y z
N MET A 1 -4.21 -2.00 -5.00
CA MET A 1 -5.34 -1.16 -5.48
C MET A 1 -6.18 -1.97 -6.46
N ILE A 2 -7.51 -1.77 -6.53
CA ILE A 2 -8.36 -2.46 -7.53
C ILE A 2 -8.00 -2.00 -8.95
N ASN A 3 -7.93 -2.92 -9.90
CA ASN A 3 -7.37 -2.69 -11.25
C ASN A 3 -8.28 -1.90 -12.21
N ASN A 4 -9.53 -1.64 -11.83
CA ASN A 4 -10.43 -0.73 -12.55
C ASN A 4 -10.26 0.74 -12.18
N LYS A 5 -9.25 1.07 -11.34
CA LYS A 5 -8.92 2.44 -10.92
C LYS A 5 -7.72 2.97 -11.71
N ASN A 6 -7.54 4.29 -11.68
CA ASN A 6 -6.39 4.93 -12.28
C ASN A 6 -5.34 5.26 -11.18
N PRO A 7 -4.31 4.42 -11.00
CA PRO A 7 -3.32 4.63 -9.94
C PRO A 7 -2.46 5.87 -10.18
N ILE A 8 -2.23 6.25 -11.45
CA ILE A 8 -1.43 7.42 -11.82
C ILE A 8 -2.13 8.68 -11.34
N LYS A 9 -3.37 8.90 -11.77
CA LYS A 9 -4.17 10.08 -11.36
C LYS A 9 -4.34 10.15 -9.85
N PHE A 10 -4.52 9.01 -9.18
CA PHE A 10 -4.65 8.99 -7.72
C PHE A 10 -3.34 9.40 -7.04
N LEU A 11 -2.20 8.81 -7.43
CA LEU A 11 -0.92 9.11 -6.81
C LEU A 11 -0.43 10.53 -7.11
N GLU A 12 -0.73 11.09 -8.29
CA GLU A 12 -0.43 12.50 -8.61
C GLU A 12 -1.04 13.50 -7.62
N ILE A 13 -2.20 13.17 -7.02
CA ILE A 13 -2.86 14.03 -6.03
C ILE A 13 -2.08 14.07 -4.71
N ILE A 14 -1.40 12.98 -4.35
CA ILE A 14 -0.81 12.78 -3.02
C ILE A 14 0.72 12.67 -3.03
N GLU A 15 1.37 12.56 -4.19
CA GLU A 15 2.80 12.24 -4.30
C GLU A 15 3.71 13.27 -3.62
N ASN A 16 3.29 14.55 -3.57
CA ASN A 16 4.05 15.60 -2.89
C ASN A 16 3.94 15.55 -1.35
N HIS A 17 3.06 14.72 -0.80
CA HIS A 17 2.82 14.58 0.64
C HIS A 17 3.30 13.24 1.19
N ILE A 18 3.90 12.39 0.36
CA ILE A 18 4.31 11.03 0.73
C ILE A 18 5.80 10.84 0.48
N GLU A 19 6.54 10.45 1.52
CA GLU A 19 7.96 10.11 1.44
C GLU A 19 8.19 8.73 0.78
N LYS A 20 7.34 7.75 1.13
CA LYS A 20 7.49 6.35 0.74
C LYS A 20 6.13 5.68 0.51
N ILE A 21 6.03 4.91 -0.56
CA ILE A 21 4.89 4.05 -0.86
C ILE A 21 5.35 2.58 -0.90
N ILE A 22 4.57 1.71 -0.27
CA ILE A 22 4.75 0.26 -0.33
C ILE A 22 3.51 -0.34 -0.99
N PHE A 23 3.70 -0.96 -2.16
CA PHE A 23 2.66 -1.70 -2.85
C PHE A 23 2.57 -3.11 -2.29
N VAL A 24 1.36 -3.55 -1.98
CA VAL A 24 1.06 -4.87 -1.40
C VAL A 24 -0.05 -5.54 -2.18
N PRO A 25 -0.07 -6.88 -2.25
CA PRO A 25 -1.19 -7.60 -2.84
C PRO A 25 -2.43 -7.40 -1.98
N ILE A 26 -3.60 -7.61 -2.58
CA ILE A 26 -4.86 -7.70 -1.84
C ILE A 26 -5.32 -9.15 -1.92
N ASP A 27 -5.28 -9.84 -0.79
CA ASP A 27 -5.56 -11.28 -0.76
C ASP A 27 -6.96 -11.60 -1.29
N ASN A 28 -7.06 -12.68 -2.07
CA ASN A 28 -8.28 -13.16 -2.71
C ASN A 28 -8.93 -12.18 -3.70
N GLN A 29 -8.24 -11.11 -4.13
CA GLN A 29 -8.76 -10.15 -5.11
C GLN A 29 -8.00 -10.25 -6.45
N LYS A 30 -8.50 -11.09 -7.36
CA LYS A 30 -7.95 -11.23 -8.72
C LYS A 30 -8.03 -9.96 -9.58
N ASN A 31 -8.96 -9.07 -9.23
CA ASN A 31 -9.16 -7.77 -9.86
C ASN A 31 -8.35 -6.64 -9.18
N SER A 32 -7.19 -6.97 -8.60
CA SER A 32 -6.26 -5.98 -8.07
C SER A 32 -5.03 -5.86 -8.97
N PHE A 33 -4.40 -4.69 -8.94
CA PHE A 33 -3.09 -4.51 -9.57
C PHE A 33 -2.05 -5.38 -8.90
N ASP A 34 -1.15 -5.94 -9.72
CA ASP A 34 0.03 -6.60 -9.20
C ASP A 34 0.96 -5.58 -8.52
N PRO A 35 1.50 -5.88 -7.32
CA PRO A 35 2.37 -4.94 -6.60
C PRO A 35 3.65 -4.61 -7.35
N GLN A 36 4.20 -5.56 -8.10
CA GLN A 36 5.40 -5.38 -8.89
C GLN A 36 5.13 -4.50 -10.11
N GLU A 37 3.97 -4.65 -10.75
CA GLU A 37 3.50 -3.76 -11.82
C GLU A 37 3.45 -2.30 -11.35
N LEU A 38 2.81 -2.04 -10.20
CA LEU A 38 2.75 -0.70 -9.61
C LEU A 38 4.15 -0.18 -9.24
N TYR A 39 5.01 -1.02 -8.66
CA TYR A 39 6.37 -0.63 -8.36
C TYR A 39 7.12 -0.16 -9.62
N GLN A 40 7.03 -0.90 -10.74
CA GLN A 40 7.69 -0.48 -11.98
C GLN A 40 7.13 0.84 -12.51
N LEU A 41 5.80 1.03 -12.42
CA LEU A 41 5.14 2.26 -12.85
C LEU A 41 5.61 3.50 -12.07
N PHE A 42 5.92 3.35 -10.77
CA PHE A 42 6.27 4.45 -9.88
C PHE A 42 7.73 4.44 -9.41
N LYS A 43 8.60 3.62 -10.02
CA LYS A 43 10.03 3.50 -9.64
C LYS A 43 10.83 4.81 -9.80
N LYS A 44 10.43 5.66 -10.75
CA LYS A 44 11.14 6.90 -11.13
C LYS A 44 10.46 8.18 -10.62
N LYS A 45 9.56 8.07 -9.63
CA LYS A 45 8.89 9.23 -9.01
C LYS A 45 9.74 9.84 -7.89
N SER A 46 9.31 10.99 -7.38
CA SER A 46 9.98 11.74 -6.30
C SER A 46 9.96 11.02 -4.95
N PHE A 47 9.04 10.08 -4.75
CA PHE A 47 8.92 9.27 -3.54
C PHE A 47 9.63 7.91 -3.69
N ILE A 48 10.00 7.31 -2.56
CA ILE A 48 10.56 5.96 -2.54
C ILE A 48 9.43 4.95 -2.74
N SER A 49 9.48 4.14 -3.79
CA SER A 49 8.53 3.06 -4.02
C SER A 49 9.14 1.68 -3.72
N LYS A 50 8.34 0.79 -3.13
CA LYS A 50 8.68 -0.62 -2.89
C LYS A 50 7.48 -1.53 -3.19
N SER A 51 7.74 -2.79 -3.48
CA SER A 51 6.74 -3.86 -3.50
C SER A 51 7.03 -4.86 -2.38
N GLU A 52 5.98 -5.41 -1.78
CA GLU A 52 6.07 -6.45 -0.75
C GLU A 52 5.06 -7.55 -1.05
N ASN A 53 5.36 -8.78 -0.59
CA ASN A 53 4.55 -9.97 -0.90
C ASN A 53 3.31 -10.14 -0.02
N SER A 54 3.17 -9.32 1.03
CA SER A 54 2.00 -9.35 1.92
C SER A 54 1.86 -8.02 2.67
N LEU A 55 0.65 -7.70 3.12
CA LEU A 55 0.39 -6.56 3.98
C LEU A 55 1.17 -6.66 5.30
N LYS A 56 1.25 -7.85 5.90
CA LYS A 56 2.02 -8.10 7.12
C LYS A 56 3.50 -7.73 6.96
N ASN A 57 4.15 -8.22 5.89
CA ASN A 57 5.56 -7.93 5.63
C ASN A 57 5.81 -6.44 5.42
N ALA A 58 4.86 -5.74 4.77
CA ALA A 58 4.96 -4.30 4.57
C ALA A 58 4.92 -3.55 5.91
N ILE A 59 3.97 -3.90 6.78
CA ILE A 59 3.79 -3.27 8.09
C ILE A 59 5.01 -3.47 8.99
N GLU A 60 5.54 -4.69 9.09
CA GLU A 60 6.73 -5.00 9.91
C GLU A 60 7.98 -4.20 9.49
N LYS A 61 8.00 -3.65 8.27
CA LYS A 61 9.10 -2.83 7.73
C LYS A 61 8.85 -1.31 7.87
N ILE A 62 7.74 -0.90 8.49
CA ILE A 62 7.39 0.51 8.72
C ILE A 62 7.84 0.91 10.13
N PRO A 63 8.61 2.01 10.26
CA PRO A 63 9.01 2.51 11.58
C PRO A 63 7.79 2.89 12.43
N GLU A 64 7.76 2.50 13.71
CA GLU A 64 6.65 2.77 14.66
C GLU A 64 6.24 4.25 14.78
N LYS A 65 7.15 5.20 14.47
CA LYS A 65 6.93 6.64 14.72
C LYS A 65 6.54 7.46 13.49
N LYS A 66 6.20 6.83 12.36
CA LYS A 66 5.78 7.54 11.15
C LYS A 66 4.27 7.37 10.93
N PRO A 67 3.53 8.46 10.61
CA PRO A 67 2.12 8.35 10.23
C PRO A 67 1.93 7.36 9.08
N LEU A 68 0.97 6.46 9.23
CA LEU A 68 0.68 5.42 8.25
C LEU A 68 -0.60 5.76 7.46
N PHE A 69 -0.49 5.84 6.13
CA PHE A 69 -1.63 6.01 5.25
C PHE A 69 -1.89 4.74 4.44
N ILE A 70 -3.00 4.05 4.72
CA ILE A 70 -3.40 2.81 4.05
C ILE A 70 -4.58 3.11 3.13
N THR A 71 -4.43 2.83 1.83
CA THR A 71 -5.44 3.15 0.82
C THR A 71 -5.39 2.20 -0.38
N GLY A 72 -6.37 2.32 -1.27
CA GLY A 72 -6.42 1.62 -2.57
C GLY A 72 -7.51 0.55 -2.68
N SER A 73 -8.09 0.09 -1.57
CA SER A 73 -9.34 -0.69 -1.55
C SER A 73 -9.92 -0.82 -0.13
N LEU A 74 -11.23 -1.08 -0.04
CA LEU A 74 -11.87 -1.47 1.22
C LEU A 74 -11.39 -2.84 1.70
N TYR A 75 -11.11 -3.78 0.79
CA TYR A 75 -10.58 -5.11 1.13
C TYR A 75 -9.22 -5.03 1.85
N LEU A 76 -8.33 -4.16 1.39
CA LEU A 76 -7.02 -3.93 2.01
C LEU A 76 -7.19 -3.35 3.42
N MET A 77 -8.09 -2.37 3.58
CA MET A 77 -8.38 -1.82 4.90
C MET A 77 -8.99 -2.87 5.83
N GLY A 78 -9.89 -3.73 5.32
CA GLY A 78 -10.46 -4.84 6.08
C GLY A 78 -9.39 -5.83 6.57
N GLU A 79 -8.43 -6.17 5.70
CA GLU A 79 -7.27 -7.02 6.05
C GLU A 79 -6.41 -6.36 7.14
N PHE A 80 -6.11 -5.07 6.99
CA PHE A 80 -5.37 -4.30 7.99
C PHE A 80 -6.08 -4.29 9.35
N LEU A 81 -7.38 -3.97 9.39
CA LEU A 81 -8.15 -3.90 10.63
C LEU A 81 -8.17 -5.25 11.35
N LYS A 82 -8.25 -6.36 10.60
CA LYS A 82 -8.17 -7.71 11.15
C LYS A 82 -6.79 -7.99 11.76
N LEU A 83 -5.71 -7.67 11.04
CA LEU A 83 -4.33 -7.83 11.54
C LEU A 83 -4.08 -6.97 12.79
N ASN A 84 -4.54 -5.73 12.79
CA ASN A 84 -4.38 -4.81 13.90
C ASN A 84 -5.14 -5.28 15.15
N SER A 85 -6.37 -5.76 14.98
CA SER A 85 -7.18 -6.31 16.08
C SER A 85 -6.53 -7.52 16.75
N GLN A 86 -5.79 -8.33 15.99
CA GLN A 86 -5.12 -9.54 16.48
C GLN A 86 -3.78 -9.25 17.16
N ASN A 87 -3.01 -8.30 16.63
CA ASN A 87 -1.61 -8.10 17.03
C ASN A 87 -1.37 -6.78 17.81
N LYS A 88 -2.40 -5.97 18.06
CA LYS A 88 -2.29 -4.60 18.64
C LYS A 88 -1.15 -3.82 17.98
N ILE A 89 -1.22 -3.69 16.66
CA ILE A 89 -0.22 -2.94 15.91
C ILE A 89 -0.57 -1.45 16.07
N ILE A 90 -0.09 -0.84 17.16
CA ILE A 90 -0.38 0.55 17.51
C ILE A 90 0.37 1.46 16.51
N TYR A 91 -0.38 2.07 15.59
CA TYR A 91 0.03 3.24 14.78
C TYR A 91 -0.96 4.38 14.99
#